data_AF-A0A9P6J2Q0-F1
#
_entry.id   AF-A0A9P6J2Q0-F1
#
_cell.length_a   1.000
_cell.length_b   1.000
_cell.length_c   1.000
_cell.angle_alpha   90.00
_cell.angle_beta   90.00
_cell.angle_gamma   90.00
#
_symmetry.space_group_name_H-M   'P 1'
#
loop_
_entity.id
_entity.type
_entity.pdbx_description
1 polymer ?
#
loop_
_entity_poly.entity_id
_entity_poly.type
_entity_poly.pdbx_seq_one_letter_code
_entity_poly.pdbx_strand_id
1 'polypeptide(L)'
;MYTSKAPSAPQGQQTHLPFVPPEHQQQPALQIHTPYHPYPSVPPQQPQQQPYPQTHNQRNPQVYPSSGPISYGATNNQRPNNNGFYPIPGEPVDDFTDAERAALARKLLCWYIKGLLVFSGGHCSEPGEYLSRSETRTLPAFSNLTYKVQVAEEIYGSVLAKESESWEISDIRVHIVLKATSYQLLQEIEQYLDFDQTHMEAKSMVRISDNIDKSTKKRLLRDNCVKTEIKVEYPRAISGTKRLHVEMVSGDAAVRMHPNRVNTIFEELELEVVNGEAHVENAVVSARTQLKVINGHIYGSLRTAGAVEVAIANGPIDLAIDTTRLSEGWNADENFSLKGNTLNGPITVSLAEPVYGNFVLKTSVGRPAINLSAGSAASIKYTSQRWNELQGEIIRGGSRGSYSRDLSSKISLETVNGGIRLNIQDKKK
;
A
#
# COMPACT_ATOMS: atom_id res chain seq x y z
N MET A 1 -61.07 47.57 18.17
CA MET A 1 -59.90 46.73 17.83
C MET A 1 -59.19 46.40 19.14
N TYR A 2 -59.01 45.11 19.41
CA TYR A 2 -58.39 44.57 20.63
C TYR A 2 -56.86 44.72 20.60
N THR A 3 -56.26 45.09 21.73
CA THR A 3 -55.00 44.57 22.34
C THR A 3 -54.74 45.41 23.61
N SER A 4 -55.16 44.99 24.80
CA SER A 4 -54.56 44.03 25.75
C SER A 4 -53.25 44.50 26.40
N LYS A 5 -53.21 44.30 27.72
CA LYS A 5 -52.38 44.96 28.74
C LYS A 5 -50.97 44.35 28.90
N ALA A 6 -50.12 45.16 29.54
CA ALA A 6 -48.86 44.92 30.28
C ALA A 6 -48.93 43.77 31.33
N PRO A 7 -47.93 43.53 32.23
CA PRO A 7 -46.45 43.63 32.21
C PRO A 7 -45.68 42.45 32.90
N SER A 8 -44.34 42.48 32.82
CA SER A 8 -43.29 42.12 33.83
C SER A 8 -43.19 40.73 34.50
N ALA A 9 -41.95 40.18 34.56
CA ALA A 9 -41.30 39.47 35.69
C ALA A 9 -39.85 39.01 35.28
N PRO A 10 -38.99 38.42 36.15
CA PRO A 10 -38.14 39.12 37.12
C PRO A 10 -36.64 38.71 37.08
N GLN A 11 -35.84 39.44 37.86
CA GLN A 11 -34.41 39.20 38.14
C GLN A 11 -34.18 37.88 38.87
N GLY A 12 -33.22 37.09 38.39
CA GLY A 12 -32.70 35.89 39.05
C GLY A 12 -31.41 36.20 39.82
N GLN A 13 -31.41 35.86 41.10
CA GLN A 13 -30.31 36.02 42.06
C GLN A 13 -29.17 35.03 41.81
N GLN A 14 -27.94 35.50 42.04
CA GLN A 14 -26.72 34.71 42.15
C GLN A 14 -26.66 34.01 43.50
N THR A 15 -26.44 32.69 43.49
CA THR A 15 -26.04 31.90 44.66
C THR A 15 -24.59 31.47 44.50
N HIS A 16 -23.74 31.97 45.40
CA HIS A 16 -22.38 31.48 45.62
C HIS A 16 -22.42 30.12 46.32
N LEU A 17 -21.72 29.14 45.78
CA LEU A 17 -21.38 27.89 46.48
C LEU A 17 -19.86 27.89 46.80
N PRO A 18 -19.46 27.44 47.99
CA PRO A 18 -18.05 27.40 48.38
C PRO A 18 -17.30 26.25 47.69
N PHE A 19 -16.11 26.59 47.19
CA PHE A 19 -15.13 25.70 46.59
C PHE A 19 -14.44 24.89 47.69
N VAL A 20 -14.57 23.56 47.66
CA VAL A 20 -13.85 22.61 48.53
C VAL A 20 -12.77 21.94 47.67
N PRO A 21 -11.47 22.10 47.95
CA PRO A 21 -10.41 21.42 47.21
C PRO A 21 -10.34 19.94 47.63
N PRO A 22 -10.18 19.00 46.68
CA PRO A 22 -9.99 17.59 47.02
C PRO A 22 -8.60 17.33 47.59
N GLU A 23 -8.59 16.65 48.74
CA GLU A 23 -7.42 16.19 49.48
C GLU A 23 -6.59 15.19 48.68
N HIS A 24 -5.27 15.35 48.78
CA HIS A 24 -4.27 14.39 48.31
C HIS A 24 -4.37 13.08 49.08
N GLN A 25 -4.85 12.03 48.42
CA GLN A 25 -4.61 10.65 48.86
C GLN A 25 -3.29 10.14 48.28
N GLN A 26 -2.28 10.09 49.14
CA GLN A 26 -1.04 9.36 48.93
C GLN A 26 -1.37 7.86 48.88
N GLN A 27 -1.05 7.18 47.78
CA GLN A 27 -0.99 5.73 47.71
C GLN A 27 0.48 5.25 47.85
N PRO A 28 0.73 4.14 48.56
CA PRO A 28 2.07 3.70 48.92
C PRO A 28 2.84 3.11 47.73
N ALA A 29 4.13 3.44 47.67
CA ALA A 29 5.10 2.91 46.73
C ALA A 29 5.28 1.38 46.92
N LEU A 30 4.94 0.62 45.90
CA LEU A 30 5.33 -0.78 45.77
C LEU A 30 6.77 -0.85 45.25
N GLN A 31 7.70 -1.16 46.15
CA GLN A 31 9.06 -1.56 45.81
C GLN A 31 9.04 -2.97 45.18
N ILE A 32 9.29 -3.06 43.89
CA ILE A 32 9.58 -4.33 43.21
C ILE A 32 11.10 -4.46 43.13
N HIS A 33 11.66 -5.29 44.01
CA HIS A 33 13.03 -5.78 43.89
C HIS A 33 13.08 -6.79 42.73
N THR A 34 13.85 -6.47 41.68
CA THR A 34 14.30 -7.46 40.69
C THR A 34 15.79 -7.76 40.93
N PRO A 35 16.19 -9.04 41.03
CA PRO A 35 17.59 -9.40 41.17
C PRO A 35 18.31 -9.29 39.81
N TYR A 36 19.30 -8.41 39.75
CA TYR A 36 20.29 -8.33 38.69
C TYR A 36 21.21 -9.57 38.74
N HIS A 37 21.20 -10.38 37.68
CA HIS A 37 22.26 -11.36 37.41
C HIS A 37 23.19 -10.82 36.32
N PRO A 38 24.48 -10.56 36.61
CA PRO A 38 25.44 -10.22 35.56
C PRO A 38 25.92 -11.51 34.87
N TYR A 39 25.66 -11.64 33.57
CA TYR A 39 26.36 -12.60 32.73
C TYR A 39 27.71 -12.02 32.24
N PRO A 40 28.76 -12.84 32.17
CA PRO A 40 30.11 -12.40 31.86
C PRO A 40 30.28 -12.03 30.38
N SER A 41 31.07 -10.98 30.18
CA SER A 41 31.49 -10.43 28.90
C SER A 41 32.35 -11.44 28.13
N VAL A 42 31.90 -11.83 26.92
CA VAL A 42 32.72 -12.59 25.97
C VAL A 42 33.44 -11.59 25.06
N PRO A 43 34.77 -11.64 24.90
CA PRO A 43 35.50 -10.75 24.02
C PRO A 43 35.27 -11.10 22.53
N PRO A 44 35.26 -10.10 21.62
CA PRO A 44 35.04 -10.33 20.21
C PRO A 44 36.25 -11.03 19.56
N GLN A 45 36.00 -12.17 18.91
CA GLN A 45 36.97 -12.83 18.05
C GLN A 45 37.12 -12.07 16.72
N GLN A 46 38.36 -11.84 16.32
CA GLN A 46 38.74 -11.29 15.02
C GLN A 46 38.49 -12.32 13.90
N PRO A 47 38.08 -11.91 12.69
CA PRO A 47 37.96 -12.82 11.57
C PRO A 47 39.34 -13.19 11.01
N GLN A 48 39.64 -14.49 11.03
CA GLN A 48 40.78 -15.06 10.29
C GLN A 48 40.51 -15.00 8.78
N GLN A 49 41.45 -14.41 8.06
CA GLN A 49 41.55 -14.43 6.60
C GLN A 49 41.84 -15.86 6.12
N GLN A 50 41.06 -16.37 5.17
CA GLN A 50 41.39 -17.57 4.40
C GLN A 50 41.97 -17.17 3.03
N PRO A 51 43.04 -17.84 2.56
CA PRO A 51 43.64 -17.55 1.26
C PRO A 51 42.97 -18.33 0.13
N TYR A 52 42.93 -17.68 -1.04
CA TYR A 52 42.64 -18.26 -2.36
C TYR A 52 43.58 -19.41 -2.72
N PRO A 53 43.14 -20.33 -3.59
CA PRO A 53 44.03 -20.97 -4.56
C PRO A 53 43.70 -20.53 -5.99
N GLN A 54 44.74 -20.11 -6.70
CA GLN A 54 44.81 -19.98 -8.15
C GLN A 54 45.24 -21.30 -8.81
N THR A 55 45.09 -21.31 -10.15
CA THR A 55 45.72 -22.15 -11.20
C THR A 55 44.98 -23.47 -11.52
N HIS A 56 44.87 -23.94 -12.78
CA HIS A 56 45.53 -23.59 -14.04
C HIS A 56 44.72 -24.08 -15.26
N ASN A 57 45.05 -23.51 -16.42
CA ASN A 57 44.59 -23.81 -17.79
C ASN A 57 44.70 -25.28 -18.20
N GLN A 58 43.82 -25.73 -19.12
CA GLN A 58 44.25 -26.36 -20.37
C GLN A 58 43.16 -26.32 -21.48
N ARG A 59 43.60 -25.92 -22.68
CA ARG A 59 42.88 -25.89 -23.96
C ARG A 59 42.79 -27.30 -24.56
N ASN A 60 41.72 -27.61 -25.31
CA ASN A 60 41.80 -27.74 -26.77
C ASN A 60 40.40 -27.85 -27.44
N PRO A 61 40.32 -27.55 -28.76
CA PRO A 61 39.10 -27.18 -29.48
C PRO A 61 38.52 -28.33 -30.32
N GLN A 62 37.39 -28.06 -30.98
CA GLN A 62 36.82 -28.64 -32.23
C GLN A 62 35.29 -28.75 -32.08
N VAL A 63 34.38 -28.58 -33.04
CA VAL A 63 34.34 -28.29 -34.48
C VAL A 63 32.86 -27.99 -34.76
N TYR A 64 32.54 -26.94 -35.53
CA TYR A 64 31.22 -26.77 -36.16
C TYR A 64 31.14 -27.65 -37.42
N PRO A 65 29.94 -28.10 -37.83
CA PRO A 65 29.43 -27.52 -39.07
C PRO A 65 27.89 -27.35 -39.17
N SER A 66 27.54 -26.43 -40.08
CA SER A 66 26.40 -26.43 -41.04
C SER A 66 24.97 -26.53 -40.51
N SER A 67 24.13 -25.50 -40.64
CA SER A 67 23.45 -25.01 -41.86
C SER A 67 22.51 -26.02 -42.52
N GLY A 68 21.20 -25.76 -42.46
CA GLY A 68 20.17 -26.43 -43.23
C GLY A 68 18.78 -25.81 -42.99
N PRO A 69 18.15 -25.16 -44.00
CA PRO A 69 16.83 -24.54 -43.89
C PRO A 69 15.72 -25.49 -44.38
N ILE A 70 14.56 -25.48 -43.73
CA ILE A 70 13.32 -26.15 -44.21
C ILE A 70 12.14 -25.24 -43.82
N SER A 71 11.66 -24.41 -44.73
CA SER A 71 10.57 -24.65 -45.69
C SER A 71 9.16 -24.57 -45.09
N TYR A 72 8.42 -23.56 -45.57
CA TYR A 72 6.98 -23.40 -45.44
C TYR A 72 6.24 -24.58 -46.05
N GLY A 73 5.20 -25.05 -45.37
CA GLY A 73 4.22 -25.99 -45.87
C GLY A 73 2.83 -25.54 -45.45
N ALA A 74 2.16 -24.79 -46.34
CA ALA A 74 0.73 -24.58 -46.30
C ALA A 74 0.06 -25.70 -47.10
N THR A 75 -0.87 -26.44 -46.49
CA THR A 75 -1.93 -27.12 -47.25
C THR A 75 -3.22 -27.20 -46.44
N ASN A 76 -4.28 -26.91 -47.17
CA ASN A 76 -5.69 -26.80 -46.84
C ASN A 76 -6.37 -28.12 -46.42
N ASN A 77 -7.51 -27.92 -45.76
CA ASN A 77 -8.74 -28.72 -45.77
C ASN A 77 -8.72 -30.12 -45.14
N GLN A 78 -9.50 -30.29 -44.06
CA GLN A 78 -10.80 -30.96 -44.11
C GLN A 78 -11.50 -30.96 -42.74
N ARG A 79 -12.68 -30.32 -42.68
CA ARG A 79 -13.79 -30.61 -41.76
C ARG A 79 -14.66 -31.69 -42.45
N PRO A 80 -15.35 -32.59 -41.72
CA PRO A 80 -16.67 -32.22 -41.17
C PRO A 80 -17.06 -32.87 -39.83
N ASN A 81 -18.05 -32.23 -39.16
CA ASN A 81 -19.16 -32.77 -38.32
C ASN A 81 -18.86 -33.84 -37.23
N ASN A 82 -19.47 -33.88 -36.04
CA ASN A 82 -20.72 -33.33 -35.54
C ASN A 82 -20.80 -33.52 -34.00
N ASN A 83 -21.55 -32.63 -33.35
CA ASN A 83 -22.41 -32.82 -32.17
C ASN A 83 -21.89 -33.37 -30.82
N GLY A 84 -22.02 -32.52 -29.80
CA GLY A 84 -22.04 -32.90 -28.39
C GLY A 84 -22.02 -31.71 -27.42
N PHE A 85 -22.82 -30.66 -27.66
CA PHE A 85 -23.00 -29.57 -26.70
C PHE A 85 -24.11 -29.93 -25.70
N TYR A 86 -23.73 -30.18 -24.45
CA TYR A 86 -24.63 -29.97 -23.30
C TYR A 86 -24.42 -28.55 -22.79
N PRO A 87 -25.47 -27.73 -22.58
CA PRO A 87 -25.33 -26.51 -21.81
C PRO A 87 -25.26 -26.90 -20.32
N ILE A 88 -24.11 -26.66 -19.69
CA ILE A 88 -24.05 -26.57 -18.23
C ILE A 88 -24.54 -25.16 -17.88
N PRO A 89 -25.59 -24.99 -17.06
CA PRO A 89 -25.94 -23.69 -16.53
C PRO A 89 -24.90 -23.33 -15.47
N GLY A 90 -23.84 -22.64 -15.88
CA GLY A 90 -22.99 -21.89 -14.97
C GLY A 90 -23.67 -20.55 -14.73
N GLU A 91 -24.07 -20.28 -13.49
CA GLU A 91 -24.41 -18.93 -13.07
C GLU A 91 -23.26 -17.97 -13.45
N PRO A 92 -23.56 -16.77 -13.97
CA PRO A 92 -22.52 -15.80 -14.24
C PRO A 92 -21.84 -15.44 -12.93
N VAL A 93 -20.56 -15.82 -12.82
CA VAL A 93 -19.65 -15.32 -11.79
C VAL A 93 -19.66 -13.80 -11.94
N ASP A 94 -20.04 -13.08 -10.88
CA ASP A 94 -20.18 -11.63 -10.80
C ASP A 94 -19.09 -10.87 -11.60
N ASP A 95 -19.39 -10.64 -12.88
CA ASP A 95 -18.70 -9.67 -13.71
C ASP A 95 -19.13 -8.30 -13.19
N PHE A 96 -18.17 -7.36 -13.07
CA PHE A 96 -18.53 -5.96 -12.84
C PHE A 96 -19.63 -5.57 -13.81
N THR A 97 -20.76 -5.13 -13.28
CA THR A 97 -21.83 -4.60 -14.11
C THR A 97 -21.27 -3.44 -14.93
N ASP A 98 -21.81 -3.21 -16.13
CA ASP A 98 -21.40 -2.06 -16.93
C ASP A 98 -21.56 -0.74 -16.15
N ALA A 99 -22.49 -0.71 -15.18
CA ALA A 99 -22.67 0.38 -14.24
C ALA A 99 -21.47 0.59 -13.30
N GLU A 100 -20.90 -0.48 -12.74
CA GLU A 100 -19.71 -0.42 -11.87
C GLU A 100 -18.46 -0.04 -12.65
N ARG A 101 -18.30 -0.55 -13.88
CA ARG A 101 -17.20 -0.14 -14.78
C ARG A 101 -17.33 1.34 -15.14
N ALA A 102 -18.54 1.80 -15.47
CA ALA A 102 -18.80 3.20 -15.76
C ALA A 102 -18.59 4.10 -14.51
N ALA A 103 -18.95 3.64 -13.31
CA ALA A 103 -18.74 4.38 -12.07
C ALA A 103 -17.25 4.47 -11.71
N LEU A 104 -16.50 3.38 -11.87
CA LEU A 104 -15.05 3.38 -11.69
C LEU A 104 -14.37 4.25 -12.75
N ALA A 105 -14.76 4.14 -14.02
CA ALA A 105 -14.25 4.99 -15.10
C ALA A 105 -14.58 6.47 -14.87
N ARG A 106 -15.77 6.82 -14.35
CA ARG A 106 -16.11 8.20 -13.98
C ARG A 106 -15.32 8.69 -12.78
N LYS A 107 -15.11 7.86 -11.75
CA LYS A 107 -14.26 8.21 -10.60
C LYS A 107 -12.81 8.43 -11.05
N LEU A 108 -12.27 7.52 -11.85
CA LEU A 108 -10.95 7.62 -12.45
C LEU A 108 -10.85 8.81 -13.40
N LEU A 109 -11.89 9.14 -14.19
CA LEU A 109 -11.92 10.30 -15.07
C LEU A 109 -11.99 11.61 -14.28
N CYS A 110 -12.83 11.69 -13.23
CA CYS A 110 -12.87 12.85 -12.34
C CYS A 110 -11.52 13.03 -11.61
N TRP A 111 -10.91 11.94 -11.16
CA TRP A 111 -9.56 11.97 -10.58
C TRP A 111 -8.48 12.30 -11.60
N TYR A 112 -8.56 11.80 -12.83
CA TYR A 112 -7.64 12.06 -13.92
C TYR A 112 -7.74 13.51 -14.41
N ILE A 113 -8.95 14.06 -14.52
CA ILE A 113 -9.17 15.49 -14.80
C ILE A 113 -8.59 16.33 -13.67
N LYS A 114 -8.77 15.95 -12.39
CA LYS A 114 -8.07 16.61 -11.28
C LYS A 114 -6.56 16.52 -11.44
N GLY A 115 -6.00 15.36 -11.76
CA GLY A 115 -4.56 15.17 -11.99
C GLY A 115 -4.00 16.01 -13.15
N LEU A 116 -4.68 16.01 -14.30
CA LEU A 116 -4.34 16.81 -15.49
C LEU A 116 -4.41 18.32 -15.23
N LEU A 117 -5.40 18.78 -14.46
CA LEU A 117 -5.56 20.19 -14.12
C LEU A 117 -4.51 20.66 -13.11
N VAL A 118 -3.93 19.74 -12.33
CA VAL A 118 -3.03 20.07 -11.23
C VAL A 118 -1.58 20.21 -11.70
N PHE A 119 -1.07 19.47 -12.71
CA PHE A 119 0.33 19.67 -13.14
C PHE A 119 0.71 19.29 -14.58
N SER A 120 1.42 20.22 -15.23
CA SER A 120 2.41 19.96 -16.26
C SER A 120 3.81 20.17 -15.65
N GLY A 121 4.43 19.10 -15.15
CA GLY A 121 5.90 18.97 -15.06
C GLY A 121 6.71 20.05 -14.32
N GLY A 122 6.19 20.65 -13.25
CA GLY A 122 7.01 21.45 -12.35
C GLY A 122 7.85 20.55 -11.45
N HIS A 123 8.94 19.97 -11.96
CA HIS A 123 9.95 19.41 -11.09
C HIS A 123 10.57 20.56 -10.30
N CYS A 124 10.42 20.52 -8.98
CA CYS A 124 11.21 21.33 -8.08
C CYS A 124 12.67 20.91 -8.18
N SER A 125 13.37 21.40 -9.21
CA SER A 125 14.79 21.13 -9.44
C SER A 125 15.58 21.50 -8.20
N GLU A 126 16.39 20.57 -7.70
CA GLU A 126 17.36 20.81 -6.63
C GLU A 126 18.44 21.82 -7.07
N PRO A 127 19.23 22.43 -6.16
CA PRO A 127 18.94 22.87 -4.80
C PRO A 127 19.27 24.38 -4.66
N GLY A 128 18.25 25.22 -4.47
CA GLY A 128 18.47 26.45 -3.68
C GLY A 128 18.61 26.06 -2.20
N GLU A 129 19.26 26.89 -1.38
CA GLU A 129 19.24 26.74 0.08
C GLU A 129 17.78 26.82 0.55
N TYR A 130 17.14 25.67 0.75
CA TYR A 130 15.83 25.63 1.38
C TYR A 130 16.00 26.01 2.85
N LEU A 131 15.16 26.92 3.31
CA LEU A 131 14.96 27.12 4.73
C LEU A 131 14.08 25.98 5.24
N SER A 132 14.45 25.42 6.39
CA SER A 132 13.75 24.28 6.98
C SER A 132 13.29 24.55 8.40
N ARG A 133 12.08 24.08 8.74
CA ARG A 133 11.56 24.01 10.11
C ARG A 133 11.13 22.58 10.38
N SER A 134 11.60 22.00 11.49
CA SER A 134 11.24 20.63 11.87
C SER A 134 10.54 20.59 13.22
N GLU A 135 9.54 19.71 13.35
CA GLU A 135 8.89 19.40 14.63
C GLU A 135 8.80 17.88 14.79
N THR A 136 8.92 17.42 16.04
CA THR A 136 8.65 16.02 16.40
C THR A 136 7.55 16.00 17.44
N ARG A 137 6.51 15.22 17.17
CA ARG A 137 5.41 14.96 18.11
C ARG A 137 5.28 13.47 18.37
N THR A 138 4.65 13.12 19.48
CA THR A 138 4.38 11.75 19.89
C THR A 138 2.88 11.51 19.95
N LEU A 139 2.45 10.34 19.51
CA LEU A 139 1.09 9.84 19.63
C LEU A 139 1.11 8.54 20.42
N PRO A 140 0.15 8.31 21.33
CA PRO A 140 0.06 7.05 22.04
C PRO A 140 -0.17 5.91 21.05
N ALA A 141 0.57 4.82 21.21
CA ALA A 141 0.49 3.65 20.33
C ALA A 141 -0.60 2.68 20.79
N PHE A 142 -1.82 2.93 20.34
CA PHE A 142 -2.93 2.01 20.56
C PHE A 142 -3.08 1.04 19.38
N SER A 143 -3.26 -0.26 19.67
CA SER A 143 -4.01 -1.12 18.72
C SER A 143 -5.40 -0.49 18.58
N ASN A 144 -6.17 -0.57 17.51
CA ASN A 144 -7.38 0.25 17.28
C ASN A 144 -7.15 1.71 16.81
N LEU A 145 -5.94 2.28 16.92
CA LEU A 145 -5.66 3.63 16.39
C LEU A 145 -5.86 3.68 14.87
N THR A 146 -6.62 4.65 14.41
CA THR A 146 -6.68 5.07 13.00
C THR A 146 -5.86 6.33 12.84
N TYR A 147 -4.80 6.28 12.03
CA TYR A 147 -3.93 7.42 11.77
C TYR A 147 -4.02 7.88 10.32
N LYS A 148 -4.45 9.13 10.13
CA LYS A 148 -4.50 9.79 8.82
C LYS A 148 -3.36 10.80 8.67
N VAL A 149 -2.63 10.73 7.55
CA VAL A 149 -1.64 11.73 7.13
C VAL A 149 -2.14 12.38 5.85
N GLN A 150 -2.27 13.71 5.84
CA GLN A 150 -2.75 14.48 4.70
C GLN A 150 -1.75 15.57 4.33
N VAL A 151 -1.33 15.60 3.07
CA VAL A 151 -0.53 16.69 2.50
C VAL A 151 -1.38 17.42 1.47
N ALA A 152 -1.57 18.73 1.67
CA ALA A 152 -2.40 19.56 0.81
C ALA A 152 -1.86 19.65 -0.62
N GLU A 153 -2.74 20.02 -1.55
CA GLU A 153 -2.44 19.99 -2.99
C GLU A 153 -1.26 20.87 -3.40
N GLU A 154 -1.05 21.96 -2.67
CA GLU A 154 -0.02 22.98 -2.88
C GLU A 154 1.40 22.55 -2.50
N ILE A 155 1.57 21.38 -1.90
CA ILE A 155 2.82 20.97 -1.26
C ILE A 155 3.27 19.64 -1.86
N TYR A 156 4.54 19.58 -2.27
CA TYR A 156 5.17 18.31 -2.62
C TYR A 156 5.53 17.55 -1.34
N GLY A 157 4.89 16.40 -1.11
CA GLY A 157 5.05 15.62 0.11
C GLY A 157 5.95 14.40 -0.06
N SER A 158 6.72 14.06 0.97
CA SER A 158 7.35 12.76 1.12
C SER A 158 6.93 12.17 2.46
N VAL A 159 6.07 11.16 2.45
CA VAL A 159 5.59 10.49 3.66
C VAL A 159 6.28 9.13 3.77
N LEU A 160 6.96 8.88 4.90
CA LEU A 160 7.57 7.60 5.22
C LEU A 160 7.01 7.09 6.54
N ALA A 161 6.19 6.04 6.49
CA ALA A 161 5.87 5.24 7.66
C ALA A 161 6.90 4.13 7.82
N LYS A 162 7.48 3.97 8.99
CA LYS A 162 8.44 2.91 9.28
C LYS A 162 8.33 2.40 10.70
N GLU A 163 8.92 1.24 10.96
CA GLU A 163 9.17 0.77 12.30
C GLU A 163 10.38 1.47 12.94
N SER A 164 10.31 1.58 14.26
CA SER A 164 11.40 2.05 15.10
C SER A 164 12.58 1.09 15.06
N GLU A 165 13.78 1.65 15.03
CA GLU A 165 15.01 0.86 15.20
C GLU A 165 15.25 0.48 16.66
N SER A 166 14.66 1.21 17.62
CA SER A 166 14.75 0.94 19.06
C SER A 166 13.51 0.24 19.62
N TRP A 167 13.72 -0.68 20.58
CA TRP A 167 12.67 -1.33 21.35
C TRP A 167 12.13 -0.47 22.50
N GLU A 168 12.82 0.63 22.83
CA GLU A 168 12.45 1.52 23.94
C GLU A 168 11.34 2.50 23.54
N ILE A 169 11.06 2.63 22.25
CA ILE A 169 9.98 3.50 21.77
C ILE A 169 8.66 2.78 22.03
N SER A 170 7.83 3.33 22.92
CA SER A 170 6.47 2.85 23.21
C SER A 170 5.38 3.64 22.48
N ASP A 171 5.70 4.83 21.97
CA ASP A 171 4.77 5.75 21.30
C ASP A 171 5.09 5.92 19.82
N ILE A 172 4.08 6.24 19.01
CA ILE A 172 4.29 6.59 17.60
C ILE A 172 4.95 7.97 17.54
N ARG A 173 6.10 8.08 16.89
CA ARG A 173 6.79 9.36 16.69
C ARG A 173 6.49 9.91 15.30
N VAL A 174 6.03 11.15 15.24
CA VAL A 174 5.74 11.86 13.99
C VAL A 174 6.75 13.00 13.87
N HIS A 175 7.67 12.87 12.92
CA HIS A 175 8.65 13.91 12.61
C HIS A 175 8.26 14.59 11.29
N ILE A 176 8.05 15.90 11.33
CA ILE A 176 7.64 16.71 10.18
C ILE A 176 8.72 17.73 9.90
N VAL A 177 9.24 17.75 8.67
CA VAL A 177 10.19 18.75 8.19
C VAL A 177 9.53 19.54 7.07
N LEU A 178 9.32 20.82 7.29
CA LEU A 178 8.82 21.76 6.30
C LEU A 178 9.99 22.46 5.63
N LYS A 179 9.94 22.59 4.31
CA LYS A 179 10.98 23.24 3.51
C LYS A 179 10.36 24.25 2.54
N ALA A 180 10.94 25.44 2.46
CA ALA A 180 10.52 26.48 1.52
C ALA A 180 11.72 27.30 1.03
N THR A 181 11.53 28.00 -0.10
CA THR A 181 12.58 28.85 -0.71
C THR A 181 12.78 30.19 0.01
N SER A 182 11.86 30.59 0.89
CA SER A 182 11.97 31.82 1.67
C SER A 182 11.35 31.67 3.06
N TYR A 183 11.77 32.55 3.99
CA TYR A 183 11.27 32.52 5.36
C TYR A 183 9.79 32.87 5.41
N GLN A 184 9.36 33.83 4.59
CA GLN A 184 7.96 34.22 4.48
C GLN A 184 7.11 33.02 4.08
N LEU A 185 7.51 32.27 3.04
CA LEU A 185 6.77 31.07 2.63
C LEU A 185 6.76 29.98 3.70
N LEU A 186 7.87 29.80 4.41
CA LEU A 186 7.95 28.82 5.50
C LEU A 186 6.97 29.13 6.65
N GLN A 187 6.73 30.40 6.95
CA GLN A 187 5.75 30.82 7.98
C GLN A 187 4.30 30.56 7.56
N GLU A 188 4.04 30.54 6.25
CA GLU A 188 2.72 30.31 5.68
C GLU A 188 2.36 28.82 5.58
N ILE A 189 3.31 27.93 5.85
CA ILE A 189 3.03 26.50 5.95
C ILE A 189 2.51 26.21 7.36
N GLU A 190 1.28 25.72 7.41
CA GLU A 190 0.62 25.28 8.63
C GLU A 190 0.77 23.76 8.75
N GLN A 191 1.08 23.31 9.96
CA GLN A 191 1.07 21.89 10.31
C GLN A 191 0.20 21.66 11.54
N TYR A 192 -0.61 20.62 11.48
CA TYR A 192 -1.51 20.21 12.53
C TYR A 192 -1.30 18.74 12.83
N LEU A 193 -1.26 18.40 14.11
CA LEU A 193 -1.43 17.05 14.59
C LEU A 193 -2.52 17.10 15.65
N ASP A 194 -3.62 16.42 15.36
CA ASP A 194 -4.77 16.28 16.27
C ASP A 194 -4.94 14.81 16.66
N PHE A 195 -5.39 14.58 17.89
CA PHE A 195 -5.67 13.25 18.42
C PHE A 195 -6.99 13.25 19.18
N ASP A 196 -7.97 12.57 18.61
CA ASP A 196 -9.26 12.31 19.23
C ASP A 196 -9.20 10.97 19.98
N GLN A 197 -9.03 11.06 21.30
CA GLN A 197 -9.00 9.89 22.18
C GLN A 197 -10.35 9.17 22.27
N THR A 198 -11.46 9.82 21.94
CA THR A 198 -12.80 9.22 22.01
C THR A 198 -12.99 8.20 20.89
N HIS A 199 -12.56 8.57 19.68
CA HIS A 199 -12.67 7.73 18.49
C HIS A 199 -11.38 6.97 18.16
N MET A 200 -10.30 7.23 18.90
CA MET A 200 -8.96 6.67 18.66
C MET A 200 -8.48 7.02 17.25
N GLU A 201 -8.64 8.29 16.89
CA GLU A 201 -8.26 8.83 15.60
C GLU A 201 -7.17 9.88 15.75
N ALA A 202 -6.09 9.75 15.00
CA ALA A 202 -5.08 10.79 14.87
C ALA A 202 -5.09 11.33 13.44
N LYS A 203 -4.85 12.64 13.29
CA LYS A 203 -4.71 13.28 11.99
C LYS A 203 -3.52 14.23 11.97
N SER A 204 -2.57 13.95 11.09
CA SER A 204 -1.53 14.90 10.68
C SER A 204 -1.92 15.57 9.37
N MET A 205 -1.84 16.89 9.32
CA MET A 205 -2.13 17.67 8.12
C MET A 205 -1.06 18.74 7.91
N VAL A 206 -0.52 18.83 6.70
CA VAL A 206 0.36 19.93 6.27
C VAL A 206 -0.29 20.66 5.11
N ARG A 207 -0.45 21.98 5.23
CA ARG A 207 -1.11 22.82 4.22
C ARG A 207 -0.53 24.22 4.17
N ILE A 208 -0.85 24.96 3.11
CA ILE A 208 -0.59 26.40 3.03
C ILE A 208 -1.75 27.15 3.68
N SER A 209 -1.44 28.18 4.47
CA SER A 209 -2.42 29.01 5.17
C SER A 209 -3.54 29.49 4.25
N ASP A 210 -4.76 29.53 4.78
CA ASP A 210 -5.95 29.97 4.04
C ASP A 210 -5.93 31.49 3.75
N ASN A 211 -5.04 32.24 4.42
CA ASN A 211 -4.85 33.67 4.20
C ASN A 211 -4.16 33.99 2.86
N ILE A 212 -3.50 33.02 2.25
CA ILE A 212 -2.90 33.19 0.91
C ILE A 212 -3.98 33.00 -0.15
N ASP A 213 -4.05 33.96 -1.06
CA ASP A 213 -5.00 33.91 -2.16
C ASP A 213 -4.74 32.72 -3.10
N LYS A 214 -5.82 32.25 -3.74
CA LYS A 214 -5.79 31.06 -4.61
C LYS A 214 -4.84 31.20 -5.80
N SER A 215 -4.61 32.41 -6.31
CA SER A 215 -3.70 32.61 -7.45
C SER A 215 -2.23 32.46 -7.03
N THR A 216 -1.89 32.95 -5.84
CA THR A 216 -0.58 32.75 -5.23
C THR A 216 -0.36 31.28 -4.90
N LYS A 217 -1.32 30.59 -4.27
CA LYS A 217 -1.26 29.13 -4.03
C LYS A 217 -0.97 28.34 -5.32
N LYS A 218 -1.66 28.70 -6.41
CA LYS A 218 -1.40 28.11 -7.74
C LYS A 218 -0.03 28.44 -8.32
N ARG A 219 0.54 29.59 -8.00
CA ARG A 219 1.89 29.96 -8.42
C ARG A 219 2.95 29.24 -7.59
N LEU A 220 2.69 28.98 -6.30
CA LEU A 220 3.58 28.17 -5.46
C LEU A 220 3.77 26.76 -6.04
N LEU A 221 2.67 26.16 -6.50
CA LEU A 221 2.71 24.89 -7.24
C LEU A 221 3.71 24.91 -8.40
N ARG A 222 3.76 26.01 -9.17
CA ARG A 222 4.52 26.08 -10.44
C ARG A 222 5.96 26.57 -10.27
N ASP A 223 6.18 27.57 -9.42
CA ASP A 223 7.39 28.39 -9.45
C ASP A 223 8.15 28.42 -8.10
N ASN A 224 7.48 28.20 -6.96
CA ASN A 224 8.06 28.35 -5.62
C ASN A 224 7.84 27.09 -4.80
N CYS A 225 8.84 26.23 -4.82
CA CYS A 225 8.79 24.90 -4.22
C CYS A 225 8.60 24.94 -2.71
N VAL A 226 7.43 24.48 -2.28
CA VAL A 226 7.16 24.09 -0.90
C VAL A 226 7.20 22.57 -0.81
N LYS A 227 8.01 22.05 0.10
CA LYS A 227 8.17 20.62 0.33
C LYS A 227 7.88 20.27 1.79
N THR A 228 7.35 19.09 2.02
CA THR A 228 7.23 18.51 3.36
C THR A 228 7.75 17.08 3.39
N GLU A 229 8.48 16.73 4.43
CA GLU A 229 8.91 15.37 4.72
C GLU A 229 8.27 14.95 6.05
N ILE A 230 7.41 13.94 6.01
CA ILE A 230 6.72 13.42 7.18
C ILE A 230 7.20 12.00 7.42
N LYS A 231 7.89 11.77 8.53
CA LYS A 231 8.31 10.45 8.98
C LYS A 231 7.44 10.02 10.16
N VAL A 232 6.73 8.92 10.00
CA VAL A 232 5.95 8.26 11.04
C VAL A 232 6.71 7.02 11.48
N GLU A 233 7.16 7.00 12.72
CA GLU A 233 7.93 5.90 13.30
C GLU A 233 7.07 5.17 14.34
N TYR A 234 6.63 3.97 13.98
CA TYR A 234 5.85 3.08 14.84
C TYR A 234 6.78 2.33 15.80
N PRO A 235 6.41 2.15 17.08
CA PRO A 235 7.02 1.16 17.95
C PRO A 235 7.08 -0.21 17.27
N ARG A 236 8.09 -0.99 17.65
CA ARG A 236 8.23 -2.35 17.15
C ARG A 236 7.10 -3.23 17.67
N ALA A 237 6.70 -4.21 16.85
CA ALA A 237 5.77 -5.26 17.26
C ALA A 237 4.41 -4.74 17.78
N ILE A 238 3.94 -3.58 17.31
CA ILE A 238 2.55 -3.19 17.61
C ILE A 238 1.63 -4.08 16.79
N SER A 239 0.94 -4.98 17.47
CA SER A 239 -0.17 -5.70 16.87
C SER A 239 -1.42 -4.81 16.89
N GLY A 240 -2.09 -4.72 15.74
CA GLY A 240 -3.45 -4.23 15.66
C GLY A 240 -3.62 -2.72 15.55
N THR A 241 -2.65 -1.95 15.03
CA THR A 241 -2.98 -0.59 14.55
C THR A 241 -4.09 -0.72 13.51
N LYS A 242 -5.23 -0.08 13.74
CA LYS A 242 -6.43 -0.30 12.91
C LYS A 242 -6.18 0.16 11.48
N ARG A 243 -5.68 1.39 11.32
CA ARG A 243 -5.54 1.94 9.96
C ARG A 243 -4.43 2.95 9.86
N LEU A 244 -3.66 2.86 8.78
CA LEU A 244 -2.84 3.95 8.26
C LEU A 244 -3.44 4.43 6.93
N HIS A 245 -3.80 5.71 6.86
CA HIS A 245 -4.29 6.34 5.64
C HIS A 245 -3.41 7.54 5.28
N VAL A 246 -2.73 7.49 4.14
CA VAL A 246 -1.94 8.59 3.58
C VAL A 246 -2.65 9.16 2.35
N GLU A 247 -2.92 10.46 2.34
CA GLU A 247 -3.56 11.17 1.24
C GLU A 247 -2.67 12.35 0.79
N MET A 248 -2.27 12.35 -0.47
CA MET A 248 -1.46 13.42 -1.07
C MET A 248 -1.74 13.61 -2.55
N VAL A 249 -1.52 14.83 -3.04
CA VAL A 249 -1.71 15.15 -4.47
C VAL A 249 -0.42 15.06 -5.26
N SER A 250 0.72 15.37 -4.65
CA SER A 250 2.01 15.32 -5.30
C SER A 250 3.06 14.86 -4.30
N GLY A 251 3.86 13.86 -4.66
CA GLY A 251 4.83 13.31 -3.73
C GLY A 251 4.95 11.80 -3.72
N ASP A 252 5.72 11.32 -2.75
CA ASP A 252 5.95 9.89 -2.55
C ASP A 252 5.42 9.45 -1.17
N ALA A 253 4.68 8.36 -1.15
CA ALA A 253 4.20 7.71 0.05
C ALA A 253 4.87 6.33 0.19
N ALA A 254 5.62 6.14 1.26
CA ALA A 254 6.36 4.91 1.53
C ALA A 254 5.98 4.30 2.88
N VAL A 255 5.82 2.99 2.92
CA VAL A 255 5.68 2.20 4.15
C VAL A 255 6.81 1.18 4.19
N ARG A 256 7.73 1.27 5.15
CA ARG A 256 8.91 0.39 5.25
C ARG A 256 9.01 -0.26 6.62
N MET A 257 8.70 -1.55 6.68
CA MET A 257 8.78 -2.34 7.91
C MET A 257 10.01 -3.23 7.94
N HIS A 258 10.41 -3.64 9.13
CA HIS A 258 11.62 -4.43 9.29
C HIS A 258 11.41 -5.84 8.70
N PRO A 259 12.33 -6.40 7.89
CA PRO A 259 12.09 -7.65 7.17
C PRO A 259 12.08 -8.93 8.05
N ASN A 260 12.80 -8.91 9.18
CA ASN A 260 13.17 -10.13 9.93
C ASN A 260 12.69 -10.17 11.40
N ARG A 261 11.63 -9.44 11.77
CA ARG A 261 11.20 -9.33 13.19
C ARG A 261 9.68 -9.42 13.33
N VAL A 262 9.18 -9.30 14.57
CA VAL A 262 7.76 -9.09 14.84
C VAL A 262 7.40 -7.72 14.30
N ASN A 263 6.68 -7.71 13.19
CA ASN A 263 6.33 -6.49 12.49
C ASN A 263 5.10 -5.84 13.12
N THR A 264 5.01 -4.53 12.98
CA THR A 264 3.77 -3.78 13.16
C THR A 264 2.76 -4.28 12.13
N ILE A 265 1.60 -4.72 12.63
CA ILE A 265 0.52 -5.27 11.81
C ILE A 265 -0.58 -4.22 11.71
N PHE A 266 -0.86 -3.77 10.50
CA PHE A 266 -2.03 -2.94 10.21
C PHE A 266 -3.24 -3.81 9.93
N GLU A 267 -4.43 -3.42 10.38
CA GLU A 267 -5.67 -4.02 9.89
C GLU A 267 -5.97 -3.50 8.48
N GLU A 268 -5.91 -2.18 8.30
CA GLU A 268 -6.07 -1.49 7.01
C GLU A 268 -4.86 -0.62 6.65
N LEU A 269 -4.43 -0.66 5.39
CA LEU A 269 -3.44 0.25 4.82
C LEU A 269 -4.02 0.93 3.57
N GLU A 270 -4.07 2.25 3.56
CA GLU A 270 -4.52 3.03 2.41
C GLU A 270 -3.49 4.11 2.03
N LEU A 271 -2.99 4.05 0.79
CA LEU A 271 -2.12 5.07 0.20
C LEU A 271 -2.82 5.66 -1.03
N GLU A 272 -3.12 6.95 -0.99
CA GLU A 272 -3.71 7.72 -2.10
C GLU A 272 -2.75 8.84 -2.54
N VAL A 273 -2.21 8.72 -3.75
CA VAL A 273 -1.26 9.68 -4.34
C VAL A 273 -1.72 10.10 -5.73
N VAL A 274 -2.03 11.37 -5.98
CA VAL A 274 -2.44 11.77 -7.34
C VAL A 274 -1.23 11.72 -8.30
N ASN A 275 -0.10 12.32 -7.95
CA ASN A 275 1.10 12.32 -8.79
C ASN A 275 2.34 11.92 -7.96
N GLY A 276 3.02 10.84 -8.35
CA GLY A 276 4.21 10.33 -7.68
C GLY A 276 4.06 8.87 -7.28
N GLU A 277 4.79 8.41 -6.27
CA GLU A 277 4.95 6.98 -6.02
C GLU A 277 4.27 6.49 -4.74
N ALA A 278 3.76 5.26 -4.78
CA ALA A 278 3.33 4.51 -3.61
C ALA A 278 4.22 3.27 -3.46
N HIS A 279 5.05 3.25 -2.42
CA HIS A 279 6.01 2.18 -2.16
C HIS A 279 5.69 1.46 -0.84
N VAL A 280 5.57 0.15 -0.89
CA VAL A 280 5.37 -0.68 0.31
C VAL A 280 6.52 -1.67 0.43
N GLU A 281 7.19 -1.75 1.57
CA GLU A 281 8.35 -2.63 1.78
C GLU A 281 8.16 -3.41 3.08
N ASN A 282 8.03 -4.73 2.96
CA ASN A 282 7.80 -5.67 4.07
C ASN A 282 6.61 -5.33 4.97
N ALA A 283 5.65 -4.52 4.51
CA ALA A 283 4.49 -4.19 5.32
C ALA A 283 3.62 -5.43 5.55
N VAL A 284 3.03 -5.51 6.74
CA VAL A 284 2.12 -6.60 7.12
C VAL A 284 0.73 -6.03 7.35
N VAL A 285 -0.25 -6.54 6.59
CA VAL A 285 -1.63 -6.06 6.65
C VAL A 285 -2.57 -7.25 6.81
N SER A 286 -3.43 -7.26 7.83
CA SER A 286 -4.29 -8.41 8.13
C SER A 286 -5.59 -8.44 7.32
N ALA A 287 -6.24 -7.30 7.06
CA ALA A 287 -7.57 -7.28 6.45
C ALA A 287 -7.60 -6.62 5.06
N ARG A 288 -7.14 -5.37 4.90
CA ARG A 288 -7.29 -4.64 3.63
C ARG A 288 -6.12 -3.72 3.28
N THR A 289 -5.61 -3.84 2.07
CA THR A 289 -4.66 -2.89 1.47
C THR A 289 -5.28 -2.21 0.27
N GLN A 290 -5.21 -0.88 0.22
CA GLN A 290 -5.67 -0.08 -0.91
C GLN A 290 -4.60 0.92 -1.36
N LEU A 291 -4.11 0.76 -2.59
CA LEU A 291 -3.08 1.64 -3.17
C LEU A 291 -3.66 2.32 -4.41
N LYS A 292 -3.84 3.64 -4.37
CA LYS A 292 -4.39 4.42 -5.47
C LYS A 292 -3.37 5.46 -5.91
N VAL A 293 -2.95 5.39 -7.17
CA VAL A 293 -2.09 6.38 -7.82
C VAL A 293 -2.79 6.92 -9.07
N ILE A 294 -2.68 8.20 -9.43
CA ILE A 294 -3.16 8.64 -10.77
C ILE A 294 -2.02 8.59 -11.77
N ASN A 295 -0.95 9.33 -11.54
CA ASN A 295 0.22 9.35 -12.42
C ASN A 295 1.46 8.99 -11.60
N GLY A 296 2.09 7.85 -11.86
CA GLY A 296 3.33 7.49 -11.19
C GLY A 296 3.58 5.99 -11.14
N HIS A 297 3.85 5.44 -9.96
CA HIS A 297 4.22 4.03 -9.83
C HIS A 297 3.75 3.47 -8.48
N ILE A 298 3.17 2.26 -8.50
CA ILE A 298 2.93 1.46 -7.31
C ILE A 298 3.91 0.29 -7.30
N TYR A 299 4.75 0.16 -6.28
CA TYR A 299 5.69 -0.96 -6.19
C TYR A 299 6.01 -1.43 -4.78
N GLY A 300 6.58 -2.64 -4.71
CA GLY A 300 7.26 -3.16 -3.53
C GLY A 300 6.74 -4.51 -3.05
N SER A 301 6.87 -4.78 -1.75
CA SER A 301 6.53 -6.05 -1.11
C SER A 301 5.55 -5.91 0.06
N LEU A 302 4.54 -6.79 0.08
CA LEU A 302 3.46 -6.81 1.05
C LEU A 302 3.25 -8.23 1.56
N ARG A 303 3.05 -8.41 2.87
CA ARG A 303 2.52 -9.65 3.45
C ARG A 303 1.08 -9.46 3.90
N THR A 304 0.16 -10.23 3.36
CA THR A 304 -1.26 -10.14 3.70
C THR A 304 -2.04 -11.39 3.31
N ALA A 305 -3.03 -11.80 4.11
CA ALA A 305 -4.05 -12.77 3.71
C ALA A 305 -5.37 -12.11 3.26
N GLY A 306 -5.46 -10.79 3.36
CA GLY A 306 -6.69 -10.04 3.16
C GLY A 306 -6.92 -9.59 1.71
N ALA A 307 -7.73 -8.56 1.56
CA ALA A 307 -8.03 -7.94 0.28
C ALA A 307 -6.95 -6.93 -0.13
N VAL A 308 -6.50 -7.00 -1.39
CA VAL A 308 -5.56 -6.05 -2.00
C VAL A 308 -6.23 -5.39 -3.19
N GLU A 309 -6.41 -4.08 -3.13
CA GLU A 309 -6.97 -3.26 -4.19
C GLU A 309 -5.93 -2.25 -4.66
N VAL A 310 -5.50 -2.34 -5.92
CA VAL A 310 -4.51 -1.43 -6.50
C VAL A 310 -5.03 -0.81 -7.78
N ALA A 311 -4.95 0.52 -7.86
CA ALA A 311 -5.47 1.27 -8.98
C ALA A 311 -4.46 2.34 -9.40
N ILE A 312 -4.06 2.32 -10.66
CA ILE A 312 -3.27 3.40 -11.26
C ILE A 312 -3.93 3.91 -12.54
N ALA A 313 -3.89 5.21 -12.85
CA ALA A 313 -4.35 5.66 -14.18
C ALA A 313 -3.21 5.53 -15.19
N ASN A 314 -2.05 6.12 -14.91
CA ASN A 314 -0.89 6.14 -15.79
C ASN A 314 0.35 5.73 -14.99
N GLY A 315 0.85 4.53 -15.26
CA GLY A 315 2.03 4.00 -14.62
C GLY A 315 2.01 2.49 -14.42
N PRO A 316 3.17 1.92 -14.04
CA PRO A 316 3.28 0.51 -13.71
C PRO A 316 2.68 0.17 -12.33
N ILE A 317 2.34 -1.11 -12.16
CA ILE A 317 2.13 -1.75 -10.86
C ILE A 317 3.12 -2.92 -10.78
N ASP A 318 4.04 -2.90 -9.82
CA ASP A 318 5.05 -3.94 -9.61
C ASP A 318 5.06 -4.42 -8.15
N LEU A 319 4.25 -5.44 -7.84
CA LEU A 319 4.03 -5.90 -6.46
C LEU A 319 4.47 -7.34 -6.22
N ALA A 320 5.12 -7.58 -5.09
CA ALA A 320 5.38 -8.89 -4.52
C ALA A 320 4.47 -9.11 -3.30
N ILE A 321 3.62 -10.13 -3.34
CA ILE A 321 2.64 -10.41 -2.29
C ILE A 321 2.95 -11.76 -1.65
N ASP A 322 3.15 -11.75 -0.34
CA ASP A 322 3.29 -12.95 0.49
C ASP A 322 2.00 -13.20 1.25
N THR A 323 1.29 -14.28 0.91
CA THR A 323 0.02 -14.66 1.54
C THR A 323 0.17 -15.59 2.73
N THR A 324 1.41 -15.84 3.18
CA THR A 324 1.70 -16.75 4.29
C THR A 324 1.10 -16.24 5.59
N ARG A 325 0.28 -17.09 6.23
CA ARG A 325 -0.39 -16.75 7.50
C ARG A 325 0.58 -16.53 8.65
N LEU A 326 0.49 -15.36 9.29
CA LEU A 326 1.05 -15.16 10.61
C LEU A 326 0.08 -15.74 11.65
N SER A 327 0.62 -16.41 12.67
CA SER A 327 -0.16 -17.09 13.70
C SER A 327 -0.97 -16.13 14.61
N GLU A 328 -0.73 -14.83 14.53
CA GLU A 328 -1.33 -13.80 15.40
C GLU A 328 -2.16 -12.79 14.58
N GLY A 329 -3.40 -12.52 15.01
CA GLY A 329 -4.23 -11.43 14.51
C GLY A 329 -4.86 -11.61 13.13
N TRP A 330 -4.73 -12.80 12.51
CA TRP A 330 -5.31 -13.08 11.19
C TRP A 330 -6.60 -13.88 11.34
N ASN A 331 -7.68 -13.39 10.74
CA ASN A 331 -8.94 -14.12 10.67
C ASN A 331 -8.73 -15.31 9.72
N ALA A 332 -8.71 -16.53 10.27
CA ALA A 332 -8.43 -17.75 9.51
C ALA A 332 -9.48 -18.05 8.42
N ASP A 333 -10.63 -17.38 8.47
CA ASP A 333 -11.76 -17.58 7.58
C ASP A 333 -11.80 -16.59 6.40
N GLU A 334 -10.90 -15.61 6.36
CA GLU A 334 -10.85 -14.65 5.26
C GLU A 334 -10.10 -15.21 4.05
N ASN A 335 -10.72 -14.98 2.89
CA ASN A 335 -10.24 -15.44 1.60
C ASN A 335 -9.46 -14.32 0.92
N PHE A 336 -8.29 -14.65 0.39
CA PHE A 336 -7.44 -13.68 -0.28
C PHE A 336 -8.12 -13.15 -1.55
N SER A 337 -8.13 -11.83 -1.72
CA SER A 337 -8.58 -11.23 -2.97
C SER A 337 -7.59 -10.18 -3.46
N LEU A 338 -7.34 -10.18 -4.76
CA LEU A 338 -6.48 -9.21 -5.42
C LEU A 338 -7.24 -8.61 -6.59
N LYS A 339 -7.41 -7.29 -6.55
CA LYS A 339 -7.93 -6.50 -7.65
C LYS A 339 -6.89 -5.46 -8.06
N GLY A 340 -6.42 -5.53 -9.30
CA GLY A 340 -5.47 -4.58 -9.85
C GLY A 340 -5.97 -3.98 -11.15
N ASN A 341 -5.96 -2.66 -11.28
CA ASN A 341 -6.35 -1.99 -12.51
C ASN A 341 -5.38 -0.88 -12.91
N THR A 342 -5.06 -0.80 -14.20
CA THR A 342 -4.37 0.33 -14.80
C THR A 342 -5.00 0.79 -16.11
N LEU A 343 -5.01 2.10 -16.40
CA LEU A 343 -5.41 2.55 -17.75
C LEU A 343 -4.22 2.45 -18.70
N ASN A 344 -3.07 3.00 -18.31
CA ASN A 344 -1.87 3.05 -19.15
C ASN A 344 -0.65 2.59 -18.36
N GLY A 345 -0.28 1.33 -18.50
CA GLY A 345 0.92 0.77 -17.89
C GLY A 345 0.85 -0.75 -17.72
N PRO A 346 2.00 -1.40 -17.48
CA PRO A 346 2.05 -2.82 -17.21
C PRO A 346 1.62 -3.13 -15.77
N ILE A 347 1.10 -4.33 -15.56
CA ILE A 347 0.89 -4.91 -14.23
C ILE A 347 1.79 -6.14 -14.09
N THR A 348 2.69 -6.11 -13.13
CA THR A 348 3.46 -7.26 -12.66
C THR A 348 3.10 -7.56 -11.22
N VAL A 349 2.55 -8.75 -10.97
CA VAL A 349 2.32 -9.24 -9.61
C VAL A 349 3.08 -10.55 -9.43
N SER A 350 3.81 -10.66 -8.33
CA SER A 350 4.51 -11.89 -7.93
C SER A 350 3.94 -12.39 -6.61
N LEU A 351 3.34 -13.57 -6.61
CA LEU A 351 2.87 -14.25 -5.39
C LEU A 351 4.00 -15.14 -4.85
N ALA A 352 4.31 -15.00 -3.56
CA ALA A 352 5.36 -15.79 -2.90
C ALA A 352 4.99 -17.26 -2.72
N GLU A 353 3.69 -17.55 -2.60
CA GLU A 353 3.11 -18.89 -2.55
C GLU A 353 1.91 -18.97 -3.49
N PRO A 354 1.52 -20.18 -3.95
CA PRO A 354 0.30 -20.35 -4.73
C PRO A 354 -0.95 -20.00 -3.91
N VAL A 355 -1.76 -19.09 -4.45
CA VAL A 355 -3.13 -18.84 -3.97
C VAL A 355 -4.08 -19.67 -4.82
N TYR A 356 -4.76 -20.64 -4.21
CA TYR A 356 -5.74 -21.47 -4.90
C TYR A 356 -7.07 -20.72 -5.02
N GLY A 357 -7.65 -20.71 -6.22
CA GLY A 357 -8.85 -19.95 -6.51
C GLY A 357 -8.96 -19.51 -7.97
N ASN A 358 -9.89 -18.60 -8.22
CA ASN A 358 -10.19 -18.12 -9.56
C ASN A 358 -9.28 -16.96 -9.96
N PHE A 359 -8.91 -16.88 -11.23
CA PHE A 359 -8.22 -15.73 -11.78
C PHE A 359 -8.87 -15.23 -13.07
N VAL A 360 -8.75 -13.91 -13.30
CA VAL A 360 -9.12 -13.21 -14.53
C VAL A 360 -8.03 -12.17 -14.82
N LEU A 361 -7.40 -12.25 -15.99
CA LEU A 361 -6.40 -11.29 -16.47
C LEU A 361 -6.88 -10.71 -17.81
N LYS A 362 -7.09 -9.39 -17.89
CA LYS A 362 -7.63 -8.70 -19.08
C LYS A 362 -6.71 -7.58 -19.53
N THR A 363 -6.28 -7.59 -20.79
CA THR A 363 -5.50 -6.48 -21.37
C THR A 363 -5.99 -6.11 -22.76
N SER A 364 -6.08 -4.82 -23.11
CA SER A 364 -6.35 -4.45 -24.52
C SER A 364 -5.08 -4.43 -25.39
N VAL A 365 -3.88 -4.46 -24.78
CA VAL A 365 -2.59 -4.39 -25.49
C VAL A 365 -1.64 -5.48 -25.01
N GLY A 366 -1.26 -6.38 -25.92
CA GLY A 366 -0.39 -7.52 -25.62
C GLY A 366 -1.16 -8.76 -25.19
N ARG A 367 -0.46 -9.75 -24.62
CA ARG A 367 -1.04 -10.98 -24.08
C ARG A 367 -0.85 -11.02 -22.56
N PRO A 368 -1.89 -11.32 -21.77
CA PRO A 368 -1.70 -11.64 -20.35
C PRO A 368 -0.85 -12.92 -20.22
N ALA A 369 -0.04 -13.01 -19.18
CA ALA A 369 0.77 -14.18 -18.90
C ALA A 369 0.69 -14.58 -17.42
N ILE A 370 0.68 -15.89 -17.19
CA ILE A 370 0.83 -16.49 -15.86
C ILE A 370 2.04 -17.42 -15.89
N ASN A 371 2.97 -17.20 -14.98
CA ASN A 371 4.17 -18.03 -14.84
C ASN A 371 4.12 -18.77 -13.51
N LEU A 372 4.10 -20.11 -13.56
CA LEU A 372 4.35 -20.94 -12.39
C LEU A 372 5.84 -21.26 -12.29
N SER A 373 6.41 -21.12 -11.09
CA SER A 373 7.78 -21.55 -10.82
C SER A 373 7.96 -23.06 -11.06
N ALA A 374 9.15 -23.44 -11.53
CA ALA A 374 9.49 -24.84 -11.78
C ALA A 374 9.38 -25.65 -10.47
N GLY A 375 8.70 -26.79 -10.52
CA GLY A 375 8.51 -27.65 -9.35
C GLY A 375 7.37 -27.22 -8.41
N SER A 376 6.62 -26.16 -8.75
CA SER A 376 5.41 -25.78 -8.02
C SER A 376 4.43 -26.95 -7.91
N ALA A 377 3.85 -27.15 -6.73
CA ALA A 377 2.76 -28.10 -6.57
C ALA A 377 1.45 -27.61 -7.19
N ALA A 378 1.35 -26.35 -7.62
CA ALA A 378 0.14 -25.81 -8.24
C ALA A 378 0.07 -26.16 -9.75
N SER A 379 -1.15 -26.20 -10.29
CA SER A 379 -1.40 -26.24 -11.73
C SER A 379 -2.46 -25.21 -12.13
N ILE A 380 -2.42 -24.79 -13.39
CA ILE A 380 -3.39 -23.85 -13.95
C ILE A 380 -4.38 -24.62 -14.81
N LYS A 381 -5.67 -24.47 -14.52
CA LYS A 381 -6.76 -24.96 -15.34
C LYS A 381 -7.47 -23.77 -15.97
N TYR A 382 -7.27 -23.59 -17.27
CA TYR A 382 -7.90 -22.49 -18.00
C TYR A 382 -9.35 -22.81 -18.37
N THR A 383 -10.23 -21.85 -18.16
CA THR A 383 -11.61 -21.86 -18.69
C THR A 383 -11.72 -21.00 -19.95
N SER A 384 -10.87 -19.98 -20.10
CA SER A 384 -10.76 -19.15 -21.31
C SER A 384 -9.32 -18.75 -21.57
N GLN A 385 -8.90 -18.84 -22.84
CA GLN A 385 -7.58 -18.41 -23.32
C GLN A 385 -7.73 -17.61 -24.62
N ARG A 386 -8.14 -16.36 -24.50
CA ARG A 386 -8.19 -15.43 -25.63
C ARG A 386 -6.89 -14.63 -25.69
N TRP A 387 -6.62 -14.01 -26.84
CA TRP A 387 -5.43 -13.18 -27.03
C TRP A 387 -5.30 -12.09 -25.94
N ASN A 388 -6.42 -11.46 -25.59
CA ASN A 388 -6.52 -10.32 -24.69
C ASN A 388 -7.03 -10.69 -23.27
N GLU A 389 -7.32 -11.97 -23.01
CA GLU A 389 -7.98 -12.39 -21.78
C GLU A 389 -7.58 -13.83 -21.40
N LEU A 390 -7.12 -14.01 -20.17
CA LEU A 390 -6.93 -15.33 -19.55
C LEU A 390 -7.87 -15.47 -18.35
N GLN A 391 -8.60 -16.58 -18.27
CA GLN A 391 -9.44 -16.92 -17.13
C GLN A 391 -9.28 -18.39 -16.78
N GLY A 392 -9.35 -18.69 -15.49
CA GLY A 392 -9.30 -20.06 -15.01
C GLY A 392 -9.14 -20.17 -13.51
N GLU A 393 -8.61 -21.31 -13.08
CA GLU A 393 -8.40 -21.69 -11.70
C GLU A 393 -6.92 -22.03 -11.47
N ILE A 394 -6.39 -21.61 -10.32
CA ILE A 394 -5.14 -22.14 -9.76
C ILE A 394 -5.53 -23.25 -8.79
N ILE A 395 -5.09 -24.48 -9.04
CA ILE A 395 -5.46 -25.67 -8.25
C ILE A 395 -4.21 -26.37 -7.70
N ARG A 396 -4.39 -27.14 -6.63
CA ARG A 396 -3.33 -27.98 -6.06
C ARG A 396 -3.14 -29.24 -6.90
N GLY A 397 -1.94 -29.43 -7.43
CA GLY A 397 -1.51 -30.62 -8.17
C GLY A 397 -1.35 -31.85 -7.25
N GLY A 398 -1.61 -33.03 -7.81
CA GLY A 398 -1.44 -34.32 -7.12
C GLY A 398 -2.73 -35.01 -6.69
N SER A 399 -3.87 -34.33 -6.75
CA SER A 399 -5.14 -34.92 -6.34
C SER A 399 -6.03 -35.24 -7.54
N ARG A 400 -6.01 -36.49 -8.00
CA ARG A 400 -7.13 -37.04 -8.80
C ARG A 400 -8.36 -37.08 -7.88
N GLY A 401 -9.15 -36.00 -7.86
CA GLY A 401 -10.44 -35.95 -7.19
C GLY A 401 -10.53 -35.19 -5.86
N SER A 402 -9.54 -34.38 -5.45
CA SER A 402 -9.76 -33.50 -4.28
C SER A 402 -10.43 -32.20 -4.68
N TYR A 403 -11.72 -32.12 -4.37
CA TYR A 403 -12.55 -30.93 -4.27
C TYR A 403 -11.77 -29.63 -3.98
N SER A 404 -11.69 -28.75 -4.98
CA SER A 404 -12.33 -27.41 -5.08
C SER A 404 -12.91 -26.72 -3.82
N ARG A 405 -12.47 -27.04 -2.60
CA ARG A 405 -13.07 -26.44 -1.38
C ARG A 405 -12.61 -25.02 -1.08
N ASP A 406 -11.51 -24.57 -1.69
CA ASP A 406 -10.97 -23.21 -1.50
C ASP A 406 -11.02 -22.38 -2.80
N LEU A 407 -12.15 -22.37 -3.51
CA LEU A 407 -12.37 -21.51 -4.71
C LEU A 407 -12.65 -20.03 -4.36
N SER A 408 -12.61 -19.70 -3.08
CA SER A 408 -13.02 -18.40 -2.56
C SER A 408 -11.99 -17.29 -2.84
N SER A 409 -10.72 -17.63 -3.06
CA SER A 409 -9.73 -16.63 -3.45
C SER A 409 -9.96 -16.16 -4.88
N LYS A 410 -9.79 -14.86 -5.11
CA LYS A 410 -10.05 -14.24 -6.42
C LYS A 410 -8.92 -13.30 -6.81
N ILE A 411 -8.36 -13.49 -8.00
CA ILE A 411 -7.37 -12.58 -8.61
C ILE A 411 -7.99 -11.97 -9.87
N SER A 412 -8.07 -10.64 -9.92
CA SER A 412 -8.58 -9.89 -11.07
C SER A 412 -7.63 -8.77 -11.41
N LEU A 413 -6.92 -8.89 -12.53
CA LEU A 413 -5.99 -7.88 -13.02
C LEU A 413 -6.45 -7.37 -14.39
N GLU A 414 -6.54 -6.05 -14.56
CA GLU A 414 -7.02 -5.42 -15.79
C GLU A 414 -6.14 -4.24 -16.19
N THR A 415 -5.80 -4.14 -17.48
CA THR A 415 -5.13 -2.97 -18.05
C THR A 415 -5.72 -2.61 -19.40
N VAL A 416 -5.87 -1.32 -19.70
CA VAL A 416 -6.25 -0.91 -21.06
C VAL A 416 -5.01 -0.97 -21.95
N ASN A 417 -3.95 -0.24 -21.62
CA ASN A 417 -2.73 -0.14 -22.42
C ASN A 417 -1.49 -0.63 -21.65
N GLY A 418 -1.29 -1.94 -21.59
CA GLY A 418 -0.06 -2.54 -21.05
C GLY A 418 -0.12 -4.06 -20.94
N GLY A 419 1.02 -4.70 -20.64
CA GLY A 419 1.06 -6.14 -20.40
C GLY A 419 0.63 -6.50 -18.98
N ILE A 420 0.08 -7.70 -18.79
CA ILE A 420 -0.16 -8.28 -17.46
C ILE A 420 0.71 -9.51 -17.28
N ARG A 421 1.45 -9.58 -16.17
CA ARG A 421 2.23 -10.74 -15.75
C ARG A 421 1.90 -11.09 -14.30
N LEU A 422 1.39 -12.30 -14.10
CA LEU A 422 1.22 -12.91 -12.78
C LEU A 422 2.27 -14.01 -12.61
N ASN A 423 3.23 -13.81 -11.71
CA ASN A 423 4.24 -14.81 -11.37
C ASN A 423 3.85 -15.48 -10.06
N ILE A 424 3.91 -16.80 -10.00
CA ILE A 424 3.57 -17.58 -8.81
C ILE A 424 4.78 -18.42 -8.42
N GLN A 425 5.35 -18.08 -7.27
CA GLN A 425 6.48 -18.79 -6.68
C GLN A 425 5.97 -19.88 -5.73
N ASP A 426 6.81 -20.87 -5.47
CA ASP A 426 6.61 -21.89 -4.45
C ASP A 426 7.83 -21.88 -3.52
N LYS A 427 7.85 -20.94 -2.56
CA LYS A 427 8.99 -20.74 -1.64
C LYS A 427 9.29 -21.92 -0.71
N LYS A 428 8.45 -22.96 -0.69
CA LYS A 428 8.61 -24.13 0.20
C LYS A 428 9.56 -25.20 -0.34
N LYS A 429 10.27 -24.95 -1.45
CA LYS A 429 11.27 -25.85 -2.03
C LYS A 429 12.61 -25.19 -2.20
#